data_AF-A0A7X3P2Z2-F1
#
_entry.id   AF-A0A7X3P2Z2-F1
#
_cell.length_a   1.000
_cell.length_b   1.000
_cell.length_c   1.000
_cell.angle_alpha   90.00
_cell.angle_beta   90.00
_cell.angle_gamma   90.00
#
_symmetry.space_group_name_H-M   'P 1'
#
loop_
_entity.id
_entity.type
_entity.pdbx_description
1 polymer ?
#
loop_
_entity_poly.entity_id
_entity_poly.type
_entity_poly.pdbx_seq_one_letter_code
_entity_poly.pdbx_strand_id
1 'polypeptide(L)'
;MKLQKHFIQLFTLLFLVASLTLMHSAVAQQNKSAKTDEKGLILFDFPEPLAAKVEVNLTSKLISLVTKSVSNQPEVAELIQMLDGIYVRTYDRGTIDEKKLVDYFKEKLKKDEWEVLVKIEGRSETVEINLLFDEEKVYGIFAIIIPKRSGEVTFVNIVGEIAPERIEELLGNLSNFGAVDIDFGDKLKGQWKIEDTGDKARVMILGSIFFSNPRINRFNFRMDDVLAPERQSEMEQLVTQLKAFGPTKIAVYTDQSFDAELNANYQGYLDGTYELTRNYKEQIGFRLAKQMGHSRLYSIADWPKHRPIRDKIDDHLMDFDTFAEMHNQEHLLPTVSSDGQKIRRGADGTLWVEHEEYEPLIDMYIRMNEPEEIITSHQGYLRTARIGLKDQYPGANWVAHWWYAHNLKNFVNLTRITESTDDRILLIVGGDHVYLIQQFLQDSGDYIVESPLPYLNANEAETP
;
A
#
# COMPACT_ATOMS: atom_id res chain seq x y z
N MET A 1 -18.71 -8.88 -14.41
CA MET A 1 -18.76 -8.94 -12.92
C MET A 1 -18.47 -7.63 -12.19
N LYS A 2 -17.73 -6.65 -12.75
CA LYS A 2 -17.68 -5.27 -12.16
C LYS A 2 -19.01 -4.50 -12.30
N LEU A 3 -19.78 -4.78 -13.36
CA LEU A 3 -21.14 -4.25 -13.50
C LEU A 3 -22.08 -4.73 -12.38
N GLN A 4 -21.87 -5.92 -11.80
CA GLN A 4 -22.74 -6.48 -10.75
C GLN A 4 -22.45 -5.92 -9.35
N LYS A 5 -21.20 -5.59 -9.02
CA LYS A 5 -20.87 -4.90 -7.75
C LYS A 5 -21.42 -3.47 -7.74
N HIS A 6 -21.26 -2.74 -8.86
CA HIS A 6 -21.93 -1.45 -9.04
C HIS A 6 -23.46 -1.60 -9.12
N PHE A 7 -24.00 -2.68 -9.71
CA PHE A 7 -25.45 -2.90 -9.69
C PHE A 7 -25.97 -3.14 -8.27
N ILE A 8 -25.27 -3.89 -7.43
CA ILE A 8 -25.66 -4.19 -6.05
C ILE A 8 -25.49 -2.97 -5.14
N GLN A 9 -24.37 -2.23 -5.25
CA GLN A 9 -24.14 -0.99 -4.49
C GLN A 9 -25.10 0.14 -4.91
N LEU A 10 -25.42 0.24 -6.21
CA LEU A 10 -26.45 1.13 -6.71
C LEU A 10 -27.85 0.64 -6.32
N PHE A 11 -28.08 -0.68 -6.16
CA PHE A 11 -29.35 -1.23 -5.67
C PHE A 11 -29.57 -0.92 -4.19
N THR A 12 -28.55 -1.00 -3.33
CA THR A 12 -28.67 -0.68 -1.89
C THR A 12 -28.91 0.83 -1.69
N LEU A 13 -28.24 1.67 -2.49
CA LEU A 13 -28.48 3.11 -2.51
C LEU A 13 -29.85 3.46 -3.13
N LEU A 14 -30.27 2.77 -4.20
CA LEU A 14 -31.64 2.90 -4.75
C LEU A 14 -32.70 2.37 -3.78
N PHE A 15 -32.43 1.37 -2.94
CA PHE A 15 -33.40 0.86 -1.96
C PHE A 15 -33.56 1.84 -0.79
N LEU A 16 -32.48 2.51 -0.38
CA LEU A 16 -32.52 3.59 0.61
C LEU A 16 -33.22 4.84 0.04
N VAL A 17 -32.89 5.22 -1.20
CA VAL A 17 -33.51 6.37 -1.88
C VAL A 17 -34.96 6.08 -2.27
N ALA A 18 -35.32 4.85 -2.67
CA ALA A 18 -36.69 4.45 -3.00
C ALA A 18 -37.58 4.22 -1.76
N SER A 19 -37.00 3.94 -0.59
CA SER A 19 -37.75 3.97 0.68
C SER A 19 -37.92 5.39 1.22
N LEU A 20 -37.06 6.34 0.83
CA LEU A 20 -37.20 7.77 1.10
C LEU A 20 -38.12 8.50 0.11
N THR A 21 -38.32 8.00 -1.12
CA THR A 21 -39.23 8.63 -2.10
C THR A 21 -40.71 8.37 -1.84
N LEU A 22 -41.07 7.58 -0.82
CA LEU A 22 -42.46 7.46 -0.34
C LEU A 22 -42.88 8.54 0.68
N MET A 23 -42.02 9.50 0.98
CA MET A 23 -42.38 10.69 1.77
C MET A 23 -42.12 11.98 0.99
N HIS A 24 -42.77 12.14 -0.17
CA HIS A 24 -43.04 13.50 -0.67
C HIS A 24 -44.26 14.05 0.06
N SER A 25 -44.13 15.30 0.49
CA SER A 25 -45.12 16.17 1.14
C SER A 25 -45.34 15.99 2.64
N ALA A 26 -44.45 16.58 3.44
CA ALA A 26 -44.86 17.36 4.61
C ALA A 26 -43.69 18.18 5.16
N VAL A 27 -43.83 19.51 5.14
CA VAL A 27 -43.55 20.44 6.26
C VAL A 27 -42.09 20.43 6.80
N ALA A 28 -41.31 21.48 6.94
CA ALA A 28 -41.47 22.93 7.11
C ALA A 28 -40.02 23.49 7.10
N GLN A 29 -39.75 24.68 6.58
CA GLN A 29 -39.73 25.91 7.38
C GLN A 29 -39.02 25.76 8.75
N GLN A 30 -37.86 26.42 8.86
CA GLN A 30 -37.13 26.71 10.10
C GLN A 30 -36.80 25.54 11.04
N ASN A 31 -35.50 25.23 11.11
CA ASN A 31 -34.86 24.98 12.40
C ASN A 31 -33.55 25.79 12.47
N LYS A 32 -33.70 27.12 12.54
CA LYS A 32 -32.88 27.89 13.48
C LYS A 32 -33.31 27.40 14.87
N SER A 33 -32.38 26.96 15.71
CA SER A 33 -32.59 26.41 17.07
C SER A 33 -32.64 24.87 17.21
N ALA A 34 -31.61 24.17 16.74
CA ALA A 34 -31.14 22.95 17.41
C ALA A 34 -29.71 23.22 17.88
N LYS A 35 -29.48 23.03 19.19
CA LYS A 35 -28.26 23.30 19.98
C LYS A 35 -26.96 23.46 19.16
N THR A 36 -26.37 24.65 19.25
CA THR A 36 -25.03 25.02 18.77
C THR A 36 -23.88 24.50 19.65
N ASP A 37 -24.12 23.52 20.54
CA ASP A 37 -23.17 23.09 21.57
C ASP A 37 -22.79 21.60 21.47
N GLU A 38 -22.87 20.99 20.28
CA GLU A 38 -22.29 19.65 20.08
C GLU A 38 -20.77 19.81 19.88
N LYS A 39 -19.99 19.44 20.90
CA LYS A 39 -18.53 19.46 20.86
C LYS A 39 -18.07 18.58 19.69
N GLY A 40 -17.26 19.13 18.79
CA GLY A 40 -16.80 18.44 17.57
C GLY A 40 -17.58 18.80 16.29
N LEU A 41 -18.70 19.52 16.39
CA LEU A 41 -19.47 19.96 15.22
C LEU A 41 -18.88 21.25 14.61
N ILE A 42 -18.44 21.15 13.35
CA ILE A 42 -18.06 22.30 12.52
C ILE A 42 -19.19 22.61 11.54
N LEU A 43 -19.84 23.76 11.73
CA LEU A 43 -20.86 24.23 10.80
C LEU A 43 -20.24 24.57 9.45
N PHE A 44 -20.87 24.13 8.35
CA PHE A 44 -20.55 24.50 6.97
C PHE A 44 -21.16 25.87 6.59
N ASP A 45 -20.76 26.91 7.30
CA ASP A 45 -21.34 28.27 7.29
C ASP A 45 -20.46 29.29 6.57
N PHE A 46 -19.82 28.88 5.46
CA PHE A 46 -18.99 29.76 4.66
C PHE A 46 -19.75 31.07 4.30
N PRO A 47 -19.16 32.26 4.46
CA PRO A 47 -19.89 33.53 4.35
C PRO A 47 -20.49 33.82 2.96
N GLU A 48 -19.94 33.22 1.91
CA GLU A 48 -20.45 33.34 0.56
C GLU A 48 -21.43 32.20 0.26
N PRO A 49 -22.52 32.45 -0.48
CA PRO A 49 -23.48 31.41 -0.80
C PRO A 49 -22.86 30.38 -1.75
N LEU A 50 -22.59 29.18 -1.25
CA LEU A 50 -22.08 28.06 -2.02
C LEU A 50 -23.16 27.01 -2.25
N ALA A 51 -23.28 26.50 -3.48
CA ALA A 51 -24.11 25.35 -3.79
C ALA A 51 -23.24 24.08 -3.74
N ALA A 52 -23.47 23.22 -2.75
CA ALA A 52 -22.78 21.94 -2.68
C ALA A 52 -23.29 21.00 -3.78
N LYS A 53 -22.36 20.32 -4.47
CA LYS A 53 -22.66 19.26 -5.44
C LYS A 53 -23.20 18.02 -4.74
N VAL A 54 -22.68 17.72 -3.56
CA VAL A 54 -23.14 16.64 -2.67
C VAL A 54 -23.30 17.20 -1.27
N GLU A 55 -24.43 16.91 -0.64
CA GLU A 55 -24.75 17.26 0.73
C GLU A 55 -25.29 16.03 1.46
N VAL A 56 -24.60 15.63 2.53
CA VAL A 56 -25.01 14.55 3.43
C VAL A 56 -25.11 15.12 4.83
N ASN A 57 -26.23 14.86 5.51
CA ASN A 57 -26.46 15.21 6.92
C ASN A 57 -27.06 14.00 7.65
N LEU A 58 -26.21 13.13 8.16
CA LEU A 58 -26.62 12.01 9.00
C LEU A 58 -26.62 12.46 10.45
N THR A 59 -27.76 12.92 10.93
CA THR A 59 -27.95 13.26 12.35
C THR A 59 -28.07 12.01 13.22
N SER A 60 -27.84 12.12 14.52
CA SER A 60 -28.04 11.04 15.52
C SER A 60 -29.36 10.27 15.34
N LYS A 61 -30.44 10.96 14.98
CA LYS A 61 -31.74 10.33 14.66
C LYS A 61 -31.66 9.41 13.45
N LEU A 62 -31.03 9.84 12.35
CA LEU A 62 -30.85 9.03 11.15
C LEU A 62 -29.86 7.89 11.38
N ILE A 63 -28.77 8.17 12.10
CA ILE A 63 -27.78 7.17 12.52
C ILE A 63 -28.48 6.04 13.31
N SER A 64 -29.33 6.38 14.28
CA SER A 64 -30.07 5.38 15.07
C SER A 64 -31.02 4.49 14.25
N LEU A 65 -31.52 4.97 13.10
CA LEU A 65 -32.34 4.18 12.18
C LEU A 65 -31.47 3.20 11.39
N VAL A 66 -30.26 3.61 11.00
CA VAL A 66 -29.27 2.76 10.35
C VAL A 66 -28.76 1.68 11.31
N THR A 67 -28.48 2.01 12.57
CA THR A 67 -28.01 1.04 13.60
C THR A 67 -28.98 -0.13 13.76
N LYS A 68 -30.29 0.12 13.72
CA LYS A 68 -31.32 -0.92 13.82
C LYS A 68 -31.33 -1.89 12.63
N SER A 69 -30.79 -1.46 11.49
CA SER A 69 -30.76 -2.25 10.25
C SER A 69 -29.50 -3.10 10.12
N VAL A 70 -28.46 -2.81 10.91
CA VAL A 70 -27.19 -3.56 10.95
C VAL A 70 -27.05 -4.43 12.20
N SER A 71 -28.16 -4.75 12.88
CA SER A 71 -28.20 -5.52 14.14
C SER A 71 -27.55 -6.91 14.08
N ASN A 72 -27.23 -7.42 12.90
CA ASN A 72 -26.58 -8.71 12.69
C ASN A 72 -25.04 -8.61 12.70
N GLN A 73 -24.47 -7.42 12.90
CA GLN A 73 -23.03 -7.15 12.98
C GLN A 73 -22.74 -6.30 14.22
N PRO A 74 -22.46 -6.93 15.38
CA PRO A 74 -22.34 -6.23 16.66
C PRO A 74 -21.18 -5.22 16.67
N GLU A 75 -20.04 -5.55 16.05
CA GLU A 75 -18.86 -4.66 15.97
C GLU A 75 -19.17 -3.35 15.24
N VAL A 76 -19.89 -3.43 14.11
CA VAL A 76 -20.31 -2.25 13.34
C VAL A 76 -21.38 -1.45 14.09
N ALA A 77 -22.28 -2.13 14.80
CA ALA A 77 -23.28 -1.45 15.62
C ALA A 77 -22.66 -0.65 16.77
N GLU A 78 -21.58 -1.16 17.38
CA GLU A 78 -20.80 -0.44 18.40
C GLU A 78 -20.16 0.82 17.82
N LEU A 79 -19.49 0.74 16.66
CA LEU A 79 -18.90 1.91 16.01
C LEU A 79 -19.93 3.00 15.71
N ILE A 80 -21.10 2.61 15.20
CA ILE A 80 -22.16 3.56 14.83
C ILE A 80 -22.74 4.24 16.08
N GLN A 81 -22.81 3.54 17.21
CA GLN A 81 -23.32 4.11 18.47
C GLN A 81 -22.42 5.19 19.07
N MET A 82 -21.14 5.22 18.67
CA MET A 82 -20.19 6.25 19.08
C MET A 82 -20.39 7.57 18.32
N LEU A 83 -21.29 7.61 17.31
CA LEU A 83 -21.48 8.75 16.43
C LEU A 83 -22.77 9.51 16.73
N ASP A 84 -22.62 10.82 16.92
CA ASP A 84 -23.73 11.77 17.02
C ASP A 84 -24.09 12.39 15.67
N GLY A 85 -23.14 12.45 14.73
CA GLY A 85 -23.42 12.95 13.39
C GLY A 85 -22.32 12.71 12.37
N ILE A 86 -22.71 12.61 11.09
CA ILE A 86 -21.80 12.66 9.94
C ILE A 86 -22.32 13.68 8.94
N TYR A 87 -21.48 14.64 8.60
CA TYR A 87 -21.80 15.73 7.70
C TYR A 87 -20.78 15.78 6.56
N VAL A 88 -21.25 15.77 5.31
CA VAL A 88 -20.38 15.82 4.13
C VAL A 88 -20.82 16.95 3.21
N ARG A 89 -19.86 17.71 2.70
CA ARG A 89 -20.06 18.69 1.63
C ARG A 89 -19.00 18.50 0.56
N THR A 90 -19.44 18.32 -0.69
CA THR A 90 -18.55 18.32 -1.85
C THR A 90 -18.88 19.51 -2.73
N TYR A 91 -17.86 20.27 -3.14
CA TYR A 91 -17.97 21.42 -4.01
C TYR A 91 -17.17 21.21 -5.29
N ASP A 92 -17.69 21.74 -6.40
CA ASP A 92 -16.98 21.80 -7.67
C ASP A 92 -16.02 22.99 -7.67
N ARG A 93 -14.72 22.75 -7.83
CA ARG A 93 -13.68 23.78 -7.80
C ARG A 93 -13.74 24.74 -8.98
N GLY A 94 -14.48 24.40 -10.03
CA GLY A 94 -14.80 25.34 -11.10
C GLY A 94 -15.79 26.43 -10.68
N THR A 95 -16.51 26.24 -9.57
CA THR A 95 -17.57 27.14 -9.10
C THR A 95 -17.23 27.90 -7.81
N ILE A 96 -16.09 27.58 -7.18
CA ILE A 96 -15.67 28.17 -5.90
C ILE A 96 -14.20 28.58 -5.91
N ASP A 97 -13.80 29.48 -5.01
CA ASP A 97 -12.39 29.67 -4.64
C ASP A 97 -12.00 28.62 -3.60
N GLU A 98 -11.42 27.50 -4.07
CA GLU A 98 -11.00 26.37 -3.22
C GLU A 98 -10.09 26.85 -2.08
N LYS A 99 -9.10 27.69 -2.40
CA LYS A 99 -8.10 28.13 -1.43
C LYS A 99 -8.77 28.92 -0.31
N LYS A 100 -9.64 29.88 -0.67
CA LYS A 100 -10.37 30.69 0.31
C LYS A 100 -11.29 29.85 1.19
N LEU A 101 -11.94 28.83 0.63
CA LEU A 101 -12.82 27.94 1.37
C LEU A 101 -12.04 27.04 2.34
N VAL A 102 -10.92 26.47 1.89
CA VAL A 102 -10.04 25.65 2.71
C VAL A 102 -9.44 26.48 3.85
N ASP A 103 -8.93 27.68 3.55
CA ASP A 103 -8.34 28.58 4.55
C ASP A 103 -9.39 28.96 5.63
N TYR A 104 -10.63 29.23 5.24
CA TYR A 104 -11.73 29.50 6.18
C TYR A 104 -11.94 28.38 7.19
N PHE A 105 -12.04 27.12 6.73
CA PHE A 105 -12.24 26.00 7.65
C PHE A 105 -10.99 25.74 8.50
N LYS A 106 -9.79 25.93 7.97
CA LYS A 106 -8.55 25.82 8.77
C LYS A 106 -8.48 26.87 9.88
N GLU A 107 -8.87 28.10 9.60
CA GLU A 107 -8.93 29.16 10.62
C GLU A 107 -9.97 28.83 11.70
N LYS A 108 -11.10 28.24 11.31
CA LYS A 108 -12.15 27.80 12.25
C LYS A 108 -11.66 26.67 13.15
N LEU A 109 -11.06 25.62 12.56
CA LEU A 109 -10.46 24.50 13.29
C LEU A 109 -9.40 24.98 14.28
N LYS A 110 -8.52 25.89 13.86
CA LYS A 110 -7.49 26.48 14.72
C LYS A 110 -8.09 27.29 15.88
N LYS A 111 -9.16 28.05 15.63
CA LYS A 111 -9.84 28.84 16.66
C LYS A 111 -10.50 27.96 17.71
N ASP A 112 -11.01 26.81 17.29
CA ASP A 112 -11.70 25.85 18.14
C ASP A 112 -10.74 24.77 18.71
N GLU A 113 -9.43 25.02 18.66
CA GLU A 113 -8.36 24.16 19.23
C GLU A 113 -8.31 22.73 18.69
N TRP A 114 -8.65 22.54 17.40
CA TRP A 114 -8.45 21.27 16.71
C TRP A 114 -6.98 21.06 16.38
N GLU A 115 -6.53 19.81 16.48
CA GLU A 115 -5.17 19.42 16.12
C GLU A 115 -5.14 18.66 14.80
N VAL A 116 -4.10 18.90 14.00
CA VAL A 116 -3.86 18.16 12.76
C VAL A 116 -3.33 16.77 13.11
N LEU A 117 -4.10 15.73 12.78
CA LEU A 117 -3.68 14.34 12.96
C LEU A 117 -2.80 13.88 11.81
N VAL A 118 -3.24 14.13 10.57
CA VAL A 118 -2.57 13.70 9.35
C VAL A 118 -2.71 14.77 8.29
N LYS A 119 -1.61 15.04 7.57
CA LYS A 119 -1.62 15.85 6.36
C LYS A 119 -0.78 15.16 5.29
N ILE A 120 -1.42 14.77 4.19
CA ILE A 120 -0.81 14.06 3.08
C ILE A 120 -0.92 14.94 1.83
N GLU A 121 0.23 15.26 1.23
CA GLU A 121 0.31 15.89 -0.07
C GLU A 121 0.78 14.85 -1.10
N GLY A 122 -0.18 14.09 -1.64
CA GLY A 122 0.09 13.02 -2.61
C GLY A 122 0.04 13.49 -4.07
N ARG A 123 0.49 12.61 -4.97
CA ARG A 123 0.44 12.84 -6.43
C ARG A 123 -1.00 12.85 -6.97
N SER A 124 -1.91 12.10 -6.35
CA SER A 124 -3.32 11.98 -6.77
C SER A 124 -4.28 12.90 -6.03
N GLU A 125 -3.99 13.26 -4.78
CA GLU A 125 -4.85 14.05 -3.90
C GLU A 125 -4.10 14.64 -2.72
N THR A 126 -4.69 15.67 -2.11
CA THR A 126 -4.28 16.21 -0.82
C THR A 126 -5.35 15.86 0.21
N VAL A 127 -4.95 15.29 1.35
CA VAL A 127 -5.85 14.93 2.46
C VAL A 127 -5.32 15.54 3.74
N GLU A 128 -6.19 16.19 4.51
CA GLU A 128 -5.89 16.70 5.84
C GLU A 128 -6.98 16.27 6.81
N ILE A 129 -6.60 15.65 7.93
CA ILE A 129 -7.51 15.16 8.97
C ILE A 129 -7.16 15.87 10.26
N ASN A 130 -8.17 16.47 10.88
CA ASN A 130 -8.06 17.19 12.14
C ASN A 130 -8.94 16.50 13.18
N LEU A 131 -8.50 16.48 14.44
CA LEU A 131 -9.25 15.94 15.56
C LEU A 131 -9.50 17.01 16.62
N LEU A 132 -10.65 16.91 17.28
CA LEU A 132 -10.91 17.57 18.56
C LEU A 132 -11.04 16.49 19.61
N PHE A 133 -10.18 16.50 20.63
CA PHE A 133 -10.11 15.43 21.62
C PHE A 133 -9.65 15.93 22.99
N ASP A 134 -9.76 15.07 24.00
CA ASP A 134 -9.05 15.17 25.27
C ASP A 134 -8.39 13.82 25.62
N GLU A 135 -7.90 13.65 26.84
CA GLU A 135 -7.20 12.42 27.27
C GLU A 135 -8.07 11.15 27.19
N GLU A 136 -9.40 11.28 27.22
CA GLU A 136 -10.31 10.12 27.27
C GLU A 136 -11.05 9.89 25.95
N LYS A 137 -11.38 10.94 25.19
CA LYS A 137 -12.29 10.85 24.04
C LYS A 137 -11.94 11.79 22.91
N VAL A 138 -12.25 11.35 21.68
CA VAL A 138 -12.32 12.20 20.50
C VAL A 138 -13.77 12.64 20.28
N TYR A 139 -13.99 13.94 20.23
CA TYR A 139 -15.30 14.57 20.06
C TYR A 139 -15.66 14.81 18.60
N GLY A 140 -14.66 14.95 17.74
CA GLY A 140 -14.90 15.12 16.33
C GLY A 140 -13.69 14.88 15.45
N ILE A 141 -13.98 14.54 14.21
CA ILE A 141 -13.03 14.38 13.12
C ILE A 141 -13.45 15.32 12.00
N PHE A 142 -12.50 16.10 11.48
CA PHE A 142 -12.72 16.97 10.33
C PHE A 142 -11.70 16.68 9.23
N ALA A 143 -12.17 16.18 8.09
CA ALA A 143 -11.33 15.84 6.96
C ALA A 143 -11.56 16.81 5.78
N ILE A 144 -10.46 17.26 5.18
CA ILE A 144 -10.41 18.06 3.95
C ILE A 144 -9.75 17.18 2.88
N ILE A 145 -10.46 16.90 1.80
CA ILE A 145 -9.94 16.08 0.70
C ILE A 145 -10.03 16.82 -0.62
N ILE A 146 -8.90 16.92 -1.30
CA ILE A 146 -8.73 17.64 -2.56
C ILE A 146 -8.07 16.69 -3.58
N PRO A 147 -8.84 15.98 -4.40
CA PRO A 147 -8.27 15.20 -5.49
C PRO A 147 -7.65 16.10 -6.56
N LYS A 148 -6.43 15.79 -7.01
CA LYS A 148 -5.71 16.56 -8.03
C LYS A 148 -6.40 16.48 -9.40
N ARG A 149 -7.14 15.41 -9.69
CA ARG A 149 -7.76 15.15 -11.00
C ARG A 149 -9.28 15.33 -11.09
N SER A 150 -10.04 15.19 -9.99
CA SER A 150 -11.51 15.19 -10.06
C SER A 150 -12.12 16.59 -10.25
N GLY A 151 -11.37 17.64 -9.95
CA GLY A 151 -11.91 19.01 -9.99
C GLY A 151 -12.81 19.34 -8.80
N GLU A 152 -12.83 18.52 -7.75
CA GLU A 152 -13.72 18.70 -6.59
C GLU A 152 -12.93 18.89 -5.30
N VAL A 153 -13.58 19.42 -4.28
CA VAL A 153 -13.10 19.42 -2.89
C VAL A 153 -14.21 18.90 -1.98
N THR A 154 -13.85 18.00 -1.07
CA THR A 154 -14.79 17.38 -0.13
C THR A 154 -14.37 17.67 1.30
N PHE A 155 -15.34 18.08 2.10
CA PHE A 155 -15.20 18.27 3.53
C PHE A 155 -16.10 17.28 4.27
N VAL A 156 -15.55 16.63 5.29
CA VAL A 156 -16.26 15.64 6.11
C VAL A 156 -16.11 16.05 7.56
N ASN A 157 -17.21 16.14 8.30
CA ASN A 157 -17.22 16.32 9.73
C ASN A 157 -17.97 15.17 10.40
N ILE A 158 -17.27 14.41 11.23
CA ILE A 158 -17.82 13.33 12.04
C ILE A 158 -17.82 13.83 13.48
N VAL A 159 -18.94 13.67 14.16
CA VAL A 159 -19.18 14.15 15.52
C VAL A 159 -19.63 12.97 16.36
N GLY A 160 -19.11 12.85 17.57
CA GLY A 160 -19.49 11.79 18.49
C GLY A 160 -18.48 11.61 19.62
N GLU A 161 -18.81 10.76 20.57
CA GLU A 161 -17.88 10.35 21.63
C GLU A 161 -17.11 9.10 21.17
N ILE A 162 -15.99 9.34 20.48
CA ILE A 162 -15.20 8.31 19.83
C ILE A 162 -14.03 7.93 20.74
N ALA A 163 -13.96 6.65 21.11
CA ALA A 163 -12.81 6.08 21.80
C ALA A 163 -11.56 6.16 20.91
N PRO A 164 -10.42 6.71 21.40
CA PRO A 164 -9.23 6.90 20.59
C PRO A 164 -8.73 5.66 19.86
N GLU A 165 -8.82 4.49 20.50
CA GLU A 165 -8.42 3.20 19.95
C GLU A 165 -9.32 2.68 18.81
N ARG A 166 -10.51 3.25 18.62
CA ARG A 166 -11.47 2.86 17.57
C ARG A 166 -11.44 3.79 16.35
N ILE A 167 -10.61 4.84 16.36
CA ILE A 167 -10.55 5.83 15.27
C ILE A 167 -10.17 5.17 13.94
N GLU A 168 -9.19 4.28 13.93
CA GLU A 168 -8.75 3.60 12.70
C GLU A 168 -9.87 2.75 12.11
N GLU A 169 -10.54 1.96 12.95
CA GLU A 169 -11.67 1.12 12.54
C GLU A 169 -12.83 1.97 12.00
N LEU A 170 -13.10 3.11 12.65
CA LEU A 170 -14.12 4.06 12.21
C LEU A 170 -13.75 4.66 10.84
N LEU A 171 -12.53 5.20 10.68
CA LEU A 171 -12.06 5.85 9.46
C LEU A 171 -11.93 4.86 8.30
N GLY A 172 -11.45 3.64 8.55
CA GLY A 172 -11.36 2.57 7.55
C GLY A 172 -12.73 2.12 7.03
N ASN A 173 -13.77 2.18 7.88
CA ASN A 173 -15.13 1.80 7.50
C ASN A 173 -15.96 2.94 6.90
N LEU A 174 -15.46 4.17 6.80
CA LEU A 174 -16.19 5.30 6.18
C LEU A 174 -16.60 5.05 4.73
N SER A 175 -15.83 4.26 3.99
CA SER A 175 -16.16 3.81 2.63
C SER A 175 -17.41 2.90 2.61
N ASN A 176 -17.60 2.08 3.66
CA ASN A 176 -18.76 1.20 3.83
C ASN A 176 -20.05 1.96 4.21
N PHE A 177 -19.91 3.17 4.78
CA PHE A 177 -21.04 4.05 5.12
C PHE A 177 -21.61 4.81 3.92
N GLY A 178 -21.02 4.65 2.71
CA GLY A 178 -21.50 5.27 1.48
C GLY A 178 -21.39 6.80 1.47
N ALA A 179 -20.68 7.39 2.44
CA ALA A 179 -20.56 8.82 2.62
C ALA A 179 -19.39 9.42 1.82
N VAL A 180 -18.35 8.61 1.53
CA VAL A 180 -17.11 9.06 0.90
C VAL A 180 -16.44 7.90 0.16
N ASP A 181 -16.06 8.07 -1.12
CA ASP A 181 -15.26 7.08 -1.89
C ASP A 181 -13.75 7.25 -1.61
N ILE A 182 -13.40 7.31 -0.32
CA ILE A 182 -12.04 7.57 0.15
C ILE A 182 -11.67 6.50 1.17
N ASP A 183 -10.66 5.71 0.83
CA ASP A 183 -10.03 4.75 1.72
C ASP A 183 -9.05 5.48 2.65
N PHE A 184 -9.52 5.81 3.85
CA PHE A 184 -8.68 6.39 4.90
C PHE A 184 -7.80 5.32 5.57
N GLY A 185 -8.20 4.05 5.57
CA GLY A 185 -7.48 2.97 6.23
C GLY A 185 -6.11 2.74 5.61
N ASP A 186 -6.03 2.65 4.29
CA ASP A 186 -4.73 2.48 3.60
C ASP A 186 -3.80 3.70 3.73
N LYS A 187 -4.35 4.90 3.94
CA LYS A 187 -3.57 6.14 4.12
C LYS A 187 -3.08 6.34 5.56
N LEU A 188 -3.81 5.81 6.55
CA LEU A 188 -3.46 5.90 7.97
C LEU A 188 -2.41 4.86 8.37
N LYS A 189 -2.38 3.70 7.71
CA LYS A 189 -1.37 2.63 7.89
C LYS A 189 0.08 3.12 7.72
N GLY A 190 0.30 4.24 7.02
CA GLY A 190 1.63 4.82 6.82
C GLY A 190 2.12 5.76 7.93
N GLN A 191 1.25 6.26 8.82
CA GLN A 191 1.61 7.27 9.82
C GLN A 191 1.14 6.98 11.25
N TRP A 192 0.16 6.11 11.47
CA TRP A 192 -0.02 5.48 12.77
C TRP A 192 0.85 4.22 12.83
N LYS A 193 2.10 4.39 13.31
CA LYS A 193 2.61 3.37 14.22
C LYS A 193 1.68 3.47 15.42
N ILE A 194 0.63 2.62 15.48
CA ILE A 194 0.32 2.04 16.78
C ILE A 194 1.70 1.55 17.23
N GLU A 195 2.27 2.17 18.26
CA GLU A 195 3.25 1.46 19.05
C GLU A 195 2.47 0.26 19.56
N ASP A 196 2.50 -0.80 18.75
CA ASP A 196 2.36 -2.12 19.24
C ASP A 196 3.55 -2.26 20.18
N THR A 197 3.31 -1.90 21.44
CA THR A 197 4.23 -2.11 22.55
C THR A 197 4.40 -3.61 22.80
N GLY A 198 3.82 -4.47 21.97
CA GLY A 198 4.16 -5.86 21.87
C GLY A 198 5.59 -6.02 21.35
N ASP A 199 6.36 -6.80 22.11
CA ASP A 199 7.63 -7.34 21.66
C ASP A 199 7.41 -8.10 20.33
N LYS A 200 7.67 -7.46 19.18
CA LYS A 200 7.57 -8.06 17.84
C LYS A 200 8.80 -7.75 17.01
N ALA A 201 9.27 -8.76 16.28
CA ALA A 201 10.39 -8.60 15.36
C ALA A 201 10.03 -7.61 14.24
N ARG A 202 11.04 -6.84 13.82
CA ARG A 202 10.92 -5.87 12.73
C ARG A 202 11.46 -6.48 11.44
N VAL A 203 10.71 -6.34 10.36
CA VAL A 203 11.12 -6.79 9.03
C VAL A 203 11.11 -5.62 8.07
N MET A 204 12.25 -5.37 7.43
CA MET A 204 12.34 -4.50 6.27
C MET A 204 12.48 -5.35 5.02
N ILE A 205 11.63 -5.11 4.02
CA ILE A 205 11.75 -5.75 2.70
C ILE A 205 12.31 -4.72 1.73
N LEU A 206 13.49 -5.01 1.18
CA LEU A 206 14.11 -4.24 0.12
C LEU A 206 13.86 -4.93 -1.22
N GLY A 207 12.93 -4.38 -1.99
CA GLY A 207 12.74 -4.67 -3.40
C GLY A 207 13.98 -4.26 -4.20
N SER A 208 14.49 -5.20 -4.98
CA SER A 208 15.74 -5.09 -5.73
C SER A 208 15.54 -5.59 -7.17
N ILE A 209 16.42 -5.18 -8.09
CA ILE A 209 16.47 -5.76 -9.44
C ILE A 209 17.54 -6.85 -9.51
N PHE A 210 17.30 -7.86 -10.34
CA PHE A 210 18.32 -8.85 -10.67
C PHE A 210 19.43 -8.20 -11.53
N PHE A 211 20.49 -7.70 -10.89
CA PHE A 211 21.67 -7.13 -11.57
C PHE A 211 22.34 -8.08 -12.59
N SER A 212 22.29 -9.38 -12.32
CA SER A 212 22.84 -10.44 -13.20
C SER A 212 21.82 -11.00 -14.20
N ASN A 213 20.59 -10.44 -14.21
CA ASN A 213 19.43 -10.83 -14.99
C ASN A 213 19.36 -12.32 -15.41
N PRO A 214 18.61 -13.17 -14.67
CA PRO A 214 18.60 -14.62 -14.85
C PRO A 214 18.01 -15.11 -16.18
N ARG A 215 17.46 -14.23 -17.06
CA ARG A 215 16.82 -14.59 -18.33
C ARG A 215 15.60 -15.52 -18.21
N ILE A 216 15.01 -15.61 -17.02
CA ILE A 216 13.84 -16.45 -16.74
C ILE A 216 12.52 -15.65 -16.77
N ASN A 217 12.60 -14.32 -16.93
CA ASN A 217 11.44 -13.44 -16.96
C ASN A 217 11.07 -13.10 -18.40
N ARG A 218 9.77 -12.86 -18.65
CA ARG A 218 9.24 -12.44 -19.95
C ARG A 218 9.87 -11.13 -20.45
N PHE A 219 10.22 -10.22 -19.52
CA PHE A 219 11.00 -9.02 -19.79
C PHE A 219 12.30 -9.03 -18.98
N ASN A 220 13.38 -8.61 -19.62
CA ASN A 220 14.72 -8.66 -19.09
C ASN A 220 15.31 -7.25 -19.03
N PHE A 221 15.64 -6.76 -17.84
CA PHE A 221 16.24 -5.44 -17.68
C PHE A 221 17.72 -5.45 -18.04
N ARG A 222 18.14 -4.44 -18.79
CA ARG A 222 19.54 -4.15 -19.06
C ARG A 222 19.98 -3.01 -18.15
N MET A 223 21.07 -3.23 -17.43
CA MET A 223 21.67 -2.26 -16.54
C MET A 223 23.13 -2.04 -16.94
N ASP A 224 23.66 -0.87 -16.62
CA ASP A 224 25.09 -0.61 -16.67
C ASP A 224 25.86 -1.60 -15.79
N ASP A 225 27.15 -1.81 -16.05
CA ASP A 225 27.94 -2.75 -15.27
C ASP A 225 27.97 -2.32 -13.80
N VAL A 226 27.34 -3.10 -12.93
CA VAL A 226 27.29 -2.81 -11.48
C VAL A 226 28.68 -2.78 -10.86
N LEU A 227 29.68 -3.42 -11.49
CA LEU A 227 31.08 -3.41 -11.06
C LEU A 227 31.86 -2.16 -11.53
N ALA A 228 31.26 -1.28 -12.33
CA ALA A 228 31.89 -0.04 -12.74
C ALA A 228 32.15 0.87 -11.51
N PRO A 229 33.25 1.65 -11.48
CA PRO A 229 33.63 2.46 -10.32
C PRO A 229 32.51 3.36 -9.77
N GLU A 230 31.75 4.00 -10.66
CA GLU A 230 30.61 4.86 -10.29
C GLU A 230 29.51 4.06 -9.58
N ARG A 231 29.08 2.93 -10.16
CA ARG A 231 28.07 2.03 -9.55
C ARG A 231 28.56 1.44 -8.22
N GLN A 232 29.85 1.16 -8.08
CA GLN A 232 30.42 0.69 -6.82
C GLN A 232 30.37 1.77 -5.73
N SER A 233 30.61 3.04 -6.08
CA SER A 233 30.45 4.18 -5.16
C SER A 233 28.99 4.33 -4.71
N GLU A 234 28.04 4.30 -5.65
CA GLU A 234 26.62 4.36 -5.33
C GLU A 234 26.16 3.16 -4.48
N MET A 235 26.70 1.96 -4.74
CA MET A 235 26.43 0.76 -3.95
C MET A 235 26.89 0.92 -2.50
N GLU A 236 28.04 1.55 -2.29
CA GLU A 236 28.55 1.83 -0.94
C GLU A 236 27.67 2.81 -0.18
N GLN A 237 27.13 3.82 -0.87
CA GLN A 237 26.13 4.73 -0.31
C GLN A 237 24.85 3.99 0.09
N LEU A 238 24.29 3.17 -0.80
CA LEU A 238 23.10 2.36 -0.53
C LEU A 238 23.29 1.45 0.68
N VAL A 239 24.41 0.73 0.74
CA VAL A 239 24.74 -0.14 1.87
C VAL A 239 24.86 0.66 3.17
N THR A 240 25.45 1.85 3.12
CA THR A 240 25.60 2.73 4.29
C THR A 240 24.24 3.21 4.80
N GLN A 241 23.31 3.57 3.92
CA GLN A 241 21.94 3.97 4.30
C GLN A 241 21.16 2.80 4.92
N LEU A 242 21.24 1.61 4.31
CA LEU A 242 20.58 0.40 4.85
C LEU A 242 21.16 -0.02 6.21
N LYS A 243 22.41 0.33 6.51
CA LYS A 243 23.02 0.11 7.82
C LYS A 243 22.28 0.83 8.94
N ALA A 244 21.66 1.99 8.67
CA ALA A 244 20.92 2.76 9.67
C ALA A 244 19.64 2.03 10.16
N PHE A 245 19.13 1.07 9.39
CA PHE A 245 18.08 0.15 9.88
C PHE A 245 18.58 -0.74 11.01
N GLY A 246 19.90 -0.94 11.17
CA GLY A 246 20.49 -1.79 12.20
C GLY A 246 20.00 -3.24 12.12
N PRO A 247 20.09 -3.92 10.96
CA PRO A 247 19.64 -5.31 10.86
C PRO A 247 20.43 -6.21 11.80
N THR A 248 19.75 -7.09 12.53
CA THR A 248 20.36 -8.19 13.29
C THR A 248 20.55 -9.41 12.40
N LYS A 249 19.74 -9.55 11.35
CA LYS A 249 19.77 -10.63 10.37
C LYS A 249 19.56 -10.08 8.96
N ILE A 250 20.29 -10.66 7.99
CA ILE A 250 20.14 -10.33 6.57
C ILE A 250 19.72 -11.59 5.83
N ALA A 251 18.49 -11.56 5.33
CA ALA A 251 17.90 -12.58 4.48
C ALA A 251 18.05 -12.19 3.01
N VAL A 252 18.41 -13.17 2.17
CA VAL A 252 18.55 -12.97 0.73
C VAL A 252 17.70 -13.98 -0.03
N TYR A 253 17.18 -13.54 -1.17
CA TYR A 253 16.41 -14.37 -2.07
C TYR A 253 17.30 -15.35 -2.84
N THR A 254 17.68 -16.42 -2.16
CA THR A 254 18.43 -17.57 -2.63
C THR A 254 17.76 -18.83 -2.13
N ASP A 255 17.73 -19.89 -2.93
CA ASP A 255 17.11 -21.15 -2.53
C ASP A 255 17.77 -21.69 -1.26
N GLN A 256 16.98 -22.29 -0.37
CA GLN A 256 17.50 -22.88 0.86
C GLN A 256 18.54 -23.97 0.61
N SER A 257 18.50 -24.68 -0.52
CA SER A 257 19.52 -25.68 -0.87
C SER A 257 20.90 -25.08 -1.14
N PHE A 258 21.00 -23.77 -1.41
CA PHE A 258 22.27 -23.05 -1.60
C PHE A 258 22.73 -22.28 -0.35
N ASP A 259 22.07 -22.43 0.81
CA ASP A 259 22.45 -21.71 2.04
C ASP A 259 23.90 -21.98 2.48
N ALA A 260 24.36 -23.23 2.36
CA ALA A 260 25.75 -23.59 2.68
C ALA A 260 26.75 -22.95 1.72
N GLU A 261 26.46 -22.94 0.42
CA GLU A 261 27.31 -22.32 -0.60
C GLU A 261 27.35 -20.79 -0.45
N LEU A 262 26.19 -20.16 -0.22
CA LEU A 262 26.07 -18.74 0.05
C LEU A 262 26.99 -18.33 1.21
N ASN A 263 26.93 -19.06 2.31
CA ASN A 263 27.73 -18.74 3.49
C ASN A 263 29.21 -19.09 3.33
N ALA A 264 29.57 -20.13 2.56
CA ALA A 264 30.95 -20.40 2.20
C ALA A 264 31.57 -19.26 1.37
N ASN A 265 30.83 -18.75 0.36
CA ASN A 265 31.25 -17.60 -0.44
C ASN A 265 31.37 -16.33 0.43
N TYR A 266 30.44 -16.14 1.37
CA TYR A 266 30.51 -15.01 2.31
C TYR A 266 31.74 -15.08 3.23
N GLN A 267 32.07 -16.27 3.78
CA GLN A 267 33.32 -16.42 4.55
C GLN A 267 34.54 -16.13 3.68
N GLY A 268 34.58 -16.62 2.44
CA GLY A 268 35.65 -16.28 1.50
C GLY A 268 35.76 -14.77 1.25
N TYR A 269 34.65 -14.03 1.24
CA TYR A 269 34.63 -12.57 1.09
C TYR A 269 35.14 -11.84 2.33
N LEU A 270 34.87 -12.38 3.53
CA LEU A 270 35.47 -11.86 4.77
C LEU A 270 36.99 -12.07 4.78
N ASP A 271 37.45 -13.22 4.31
CA ASP A 271 38.86 -13.62 4.27
C ASP A 271 39.64 -13.02 3.08
N GLY A 272 38.96 -12.34 2.16
CA GLY A 272 39.56 -11.76 0.95
C GLY A 272 39.94 -12.78 -0.13
N THR A 273 39.40 -14.00 -0.05
CA THR A 273 39.61 -15.10 -1.03
C THR A 273 38.47 -15.21 -2.05
N TYR A 274 37.40 -14.43 -1.89
CA TYR A 274 36.26 -14.38 -2.80
C TYR A 274 36.01 -12.94 -3.26
N GLU A 275 35.94 -12.74 -4.57
CA GLU A 275 35.56 -11.47 -5.19
C GLU A 275 34.05 -11.44 -5.44
N LEU A 276 33.41 -10.32 -5.09
CA LEU A 276 31.96 -10.17 -5.27
C LEU A 276 31.58 -10.22 -6.75
N THR A 277 30.58 -11.03 -7.07
CA THR A 277 29.98 -11.08 -8.40
C THR A 277 28.97 -9.96 -8.60
N ARG A 278 28.36 -9.89 -9.79
CA ARG A 278 27.32 -8.91 -10.10
C ARG A 278 26.02 -9.13 -9.33
N ASN A 279 25.87 -10.21 -8.56
CA ASN A 279 24.61 -10.50 -7.87
C ASN A 279 24.29 -9.47 -6.77
N TYR A 280 23.05 -8.97 -6.72
CA TYR A 280 22.61 -8.01 -5.70
C TYR A 280 22.75 -8.55 -4.27
N LYS A 281 22.55 -9.85 -4.06
CA LYS A 281 22.76 -10.50 -2.75
C LYS A 281 24.21 -10.39 -2.25
N GLU A 282 25.17 -10.30 -3.15
CA GLU A 282 26.59 -10.12 -2.83
C GLU A 282 26.94 -8.63 -2.76
N GLN A 283 26.51 -7.85 -3.74
CA GLN A 283 26.78 -6.40 -3.79
C GLN A 283 26.14 -5.64 -2.63
N ILE A 284 24.97 -6.06 -2.15
CA ILE A 284 24.29 -5.43 -0.99
C ILE A 284 24.47 -6.30 0.24
N GLY A 285 24.02 -7.55 0.17
CA GLY A 285 23.95 -8.44 1.34
C GLY A 285 25.31 -8.72 1.96
N PHE A 286 26.33 -9.15 1.19
CA PHE A 286 27.65 -9.46 1.75
C PHE A 286 28.35 -8.21 2.27
N ARG A 287 28.27 -7.09 1.54
CA ARG A 287 28.85 -5.81 1.97
C ARG A 287 28.24 -5.36 3.29
N LEU A 288 26.91 -5.36 3.40
CA LEU A 288 26.22 -4.94 4.62
C LEU A 288 26.50 -5.89 5.79
N ALA A 289 26.45 -7.21 5.55
CA ALA A 289 26.77 -8.21 6.56
C ALA A 289 28.19 -8.02 7.13
N LYS A 290 29.17 -7.75 6.26
CA LYS A 290 30.56 -7.45 6.67
C LYS A 290 30.64 -6.18 7.50
N GLN A 291 29.95 -5.10 7.10
CA GLN A 291 29.93 -3.84 7.85
C GLN A 291 29.23 -3.94 9.21
N MET A 292 28.30 -4.89 9.36
CA MET A 292 27.55 -5.18 10.58
C MET A 292 28.20 -6.28 11.44
N GLY A 293 29.28 -6.90 10.98
CA GLY A 293 29.96 -7.99 11.69
C GLY A 293 29.13 -9.27 11.80
N HIS A 294 28.18 -9.50 10.89
CA HIS A 294 27.39 -10.72 10.89
C HIS A 294 28.25 -11.93 10.48
N SER A 295 28.05 -13.06 11.16
CA SER A 295 28.75 -14.31 10.85
C SER A 295 28.18 -15.03 9.63
N ARG A 296 26.91 -14.76 9.26
CA ARG A 296 26.21 -15.44 8.17
C ARG A 296 25.09 -14.60 7.57
N LEU A 297 24.62 -15.04 6.41
CA LEU A 297 23.35 -14.63 5.80
C LEU A 297 22.35 -15.81 5.82
N TYR A 298 21.09 -15.53 5.51
CA TYR A 298 20.01 -16.50 5.51
C TYR A 298 19.35 -16.62 4.13
N SER A 299 19.33 -17.81 3.55
CA SER A 299 18.57 -18.11 2.33
C SER A 299 17.10 -18.34 2.65
N ILE A 300 16.19 -17.62 1.97
CA ILE A 300 14.74 -17.69 2.23
C ILE A 300 13.90 -18.17 1.04
N ALA A 301 14.45 -18.23 -0.17
CA ALA A 301 13.64 -18.50 -1.36
C ALA A 301 13.24 -19.98 -1.46
N ASP A 302 12.02 -20.27 -1.92
CA ASP A 302 11.55 -21.62 -2.27
C ASP A 302 11.73 -21.88 -3.77
N TRP A 303 12.91 -22.33 -4.19
CA TRP A 303 13.20 -22.80 -5.55
C TRP A 303 13.71 -24.25 -5.54
N PRO A 304 13.02 -25.19 -4.86
CA PRO A 304 13.48 -26.56 -4.82
C PRO A 304 13.43 -27.17 -6.23
N LYS A 305 14.39 -28.04 -6.53
CA LYS A 305 14.44 -28.81 -7.78
C LYS A 305 13.14 -29.59 -8.05
N HIS A 306 12.43 -29.98 -6.98
CA HIS A 306 11.15 -30.66 -7.04
C HIS A 306 10.13 -29.98 -6.14
N ARG A 307 8.92 -29.78 -6.66
CA ARG A 307 7.76 -29.24 -5.94
C ARG A 307 6.65 -30.29 -5.93
N PRO A 308 6.53 -31.14 -4.90
CA PRO A 308 5.67 -32.32 -4.92
C PRO A 308 4.19 -32.09 -5.29
N ILE A 309 3.65 -30.90 -4.98
CA ILE A 309 2.29 -30.51 -5.37
C ILE A 309 2.25 -30.06 -6.83
N ARG A 310 3.16 -29.16 -7.23
CA ARG A 310 3.20 -28.59 -8.59
C ARG A 310 3.65 -29.60 -9.64
N ASP A 311 4.60 -30.47 -9.33
CA ASP A 311 5.13 -31.48 -10.25
C ASP A 311 4.05 -32.51 -10.67
N LYS A 312 2.87 -32.48 -10.02
CA LYS A 312 1.69 -33.27 -10.36
C LYS A 312 0.64 -32.48 -11.17
N ILE A 313 0.82 -31.18 -11.34
CA ILE A 313 -0.03 -30.31 -12.14
C ILE A 313 0.53 -30.32 -13.56
N ASP A 314 -0.34 -30.54 -14.54
CA ASP A 314 0.01 -30.41 -15.95
C ASP A 314 0.40 -28.95 -16.24
N ASP A 315 1.64 -28.73 -16.72
CA ASP A 315 2.16 -27.39 -17.00
C ASP A 315 1.31 -26.64 -18.03
N HIS A 316 0.61 -27.34 -18.94
CA HIS A 316 -0.33 -26.72 -19.89
C HIS A 316 -1.52 -26.03 -19.20
N LEU A 317 -1.88 -26.46 -17.98
CA LEU A 317 -2.93 -25.81 -17.19
C LEU A 317 -2.49 -24.47 -16.60
N MET A 318 -1.21 -24.11 -16.73
CA MET A 318 -0.63 -22.85 -16.24
C MET A 318 0.03 -22.04 -17.36
N ASP A 319 0.03 -22.53 -18.60
CA ASP A 319 0.59 -21.85 -19.77
C ASP A 319 -0.33 -20.74 -20.26
N PHE A 320 -0.36 -19.65 -19.50
CA PHE A 320 -1.17 -18.48 -19.81
C PHE A 320 -0.64 -17.70 -21.03
N ASP A 321 0.65 -17.81 -21.34
CA ASP A 321 1.27 -17.11 -22.48
C ASP A 321 0.73 -17.67 -23.79
N THR A 322 0.87 -18.98 -24.01
CA THR A 322 0.33 -19.64 -25.22
C THR A 322 -1.18 -19.51 -25.28
N PHE A 323 -1.88 -19.65 -24.13
CA PHE A 323 -3.33 -19.49 -24.09
C PHE A 323 -3.76 -18.09 -24.52
N ALA A 324 -3.06 -17.05 -24.07
CA ALA A 324 -3.38 -15.68 -24.43
C ALA A 324 -3.23 -15.44 -25.94
N GLU A 325 -2.17 -15.95 -26.55
CA GLU A 325 -1.93 -15.83 -28.01
C GLU A 325 -3.01 -16.57 -28.82
N MET A 326 -3.37 -17.80 -28.45
CA MET A 326 -4.40 -18.56 -29.17
C MET A 326 -5.81 -17.94 -29.09
N HIS A 327 -6.08 -17.20 -28.01
CA HIS A 327 -7.43 -16.69 -27.69
C HIS A 327 -7.56 -15.16 -27.78
N ASN A 328 -6.58 -14.46 -28.37
CA ASN A 328 -6.57 -12.99 -28.54
C ASN A 328 -6.66 -12.22 -27.19
N GLN A 329 -5.99 -12.72 -26.16
CA GLN A 329 -5.97 -12.14 -24.80
C GLN A 329 -4.62 -11.51 -24.43
N GLU A 330 -3.76 -11.22 -25.41
CA GLU A 330 -2.40 -10.69 -25.21
C GLU A 330 -2.39 -9.32 -24.50
N HIS A 331 -3.50 -8.57 -24.60
CA HIS A 331 -3.70 -7.33 -23.84
C HIS A 331 -3.72 -7.52 -22.31
N LEU A 332 -3.85 -8.75 -21.82
CA LEU A 332 -3.77 -9.11 -20.40
C LEU A 332 -2.37 -9.56 -19.97
N LEU A 333 -1.46 -9.78 -20.92
CA LEU A 333 -0.08 -10.14 -20.61
C LEU A 333 0.65 -8.94 -20.00
N PRO A 334 1.71 -9.20 -19.20
CA PRO A 334 2.52 -8.12 -18.68
C PRO A 334 3.00 -7.21 -19.82
N THR A 335 2.90 -5.89 -19.61
CA THR A 335 3.39 -4.86 -20.53
C THR A 335 4.39 -4.01 -19.79
N VAL A 336 5.51 -3.67 -20.44
CA VAL A 336 6.44 -2.67 -19.90
C VAL A 336 5.86 -1.29 -20.14
N SER A 337 5.92 -0.41 -19.14
CA SER A 337 5.55 1.00 -19.33
C SER A 337 6.46 1.64 -20.38
N SER A 338 5.89 2.41 -21.29
CA SER A 338 6.66 3.11 -22.34
C SER A 338 7.33 4.40 -21.85
N ASP A 339 7.15 4.78 -20.59
CA ASP A 339 7.72 6.02 -20.06
C ASP A 339 9.17 5.79 -19.60
N GLY A 340 10.13 6.39 -20.31
CA GLY A 340 11.57 6.31 -20.02
C GLY A 340 12.24 4.94 -20.28
N GLN A 341 11.51 3.95 -20.82
CA GLN A 341 12.00 2.60 -21.07
C GLN A 341 11.82 2.18 -22.54
N LYS A 342 12.90 1.70 -23.18
CA LYS A 342 12.87 1.13 -24.52
C LYS A 342 12.88 -0.39 -24.46
N ILE A 343 11.94 -1.01 -25.17
CA ILE A 343 11.96 -2.45 -25.39
C ILE A 343 12.78 -2.76 -26.64
N ARG A 344 13.85 -3.54 -26.51
CA ARG A 344 14.63 -4.08 -27.62
C ARG A 344 14.47 -5.59 -27.69
N ARG A 345 14.18 -6.12 -28.88
CA ARG A 345 14.18 -7.57 -29.10
C ARG A 345 15.58 -8.03 -29.48
N GLY A 346 16.14 -8.93 -28.69
CA GLY A 346 17.40 -9.62 -28.98
C GLY A 346 17.27 -10.56 -30.18
N ALA A 347 18.41 -10.97 -30.75
CA ALA A 347 18.45 -11.89 -31.90
C ALA A 347 17.85 -13.28 -31.58
N ASP A 348 17.82 -13.67 -30.31
CA ASP A 348 17.22 -14.90 -29.79
C ASP A 348 15.72 -14.75 -29.44
N GLY A 349 15.13 -13.58 -29.72
CA GLY A 349 13.73 -13.27 -29.41
C GLY A 349 13.50 -12.69 -28.01
N THR A 350 14.52 -12.65 -27.13
CA THR A 350 14.44 -12.11 -25.76
C THR A 350 14.07 -10.63 -25.78
N LEU A 351 13.11 -10.22 -24.94
CA LEU A 351 12.73 -8.82 -24.79
C LEU A 351 13.56 -8.16 -23.69
N TRP A 352 14.35 -7.16 -24.09
CA TRP A 352 15.18 -6.34 -23.22
C TRP A 352 14.52 -5.01 -22.94
N VAL A 353 14.52 -4.59 -21.69
CA VAL A 353 14.08 -3.28 -21.24
C VAL A 353 15.32 -2.48 -20.88
N GLU A 354 15.50 -1.35 -21.55
CA GLU A 354 16.62 -0.43 -21.33
C GLU A 354 16.07 0.91 -20.87
N HIS A 355 16.63 1.47 -19.80
CA HIS A 355 16.35 2.85 -19.44
C HIS A 355 17.04 3.79 -20.43
N GLU A 356 16.34 4.86 -20.81
CA GLU A 356 16.86 5.82 -21.78
C GLU A 356 17.98 6.69 -21.21
N GLU A 357 17.95 6.92 -19.90
CA GLU A 357 18.88 7.78 -19.17
C GLU A 357 19.50 7.03 -18.00
N TYR A 358 20.64 7.53 -17.55
CA TYR A 358 21.29 7.04 -16.35
C TYR A 358 20.45 7.41 -15.11
N GLU A 359 20.02 6.40 -14.37
CA GLU A 359 19.36 6.56 -13.07
C GLU A 359 20.36 6.17 -11.96
N PRO A 360 20.62 7.06 -10.98
CA PRO A 360 21.41 6.71 -9.80
C PRO A 360 20.82 5.52 -9.06
N LEU A 361 21.67 4.64 -8.49
CA LEU A 361 21.16 3.45 -7.79
C LEU A 361 20.16 3.81 -6.69
N ILE A 362 20.41 4.88 -5.93
CA ILE A 362 19.53 5.24 -4.83
C ILE A 362 18.13 5.61 -5.30
N ASP A 363 18.03 6.41 -6.36
CA ASP A 363 16.74 6.82 -6.95
C ASP A 363 15.98 5.61 -7.50
N MET A 364 16.70 4.67 -8.12
CA MET A 364 16.13 3.41 -8.57
C MET A 364 15.55 2.59 -7.40
N TYR A 365 16.29 2.45 -6.29
CA TYR A 365 15.80 1.74 -5.11
C TYR A 365 14.65 2.46 -4.41
N ILE A 366 14.66 3.79 -4.36
CA ILE A 366 13.52 4.59 -3.86
C ILE A 366 12.29 4.27 -4.71
N ARG A 367 12.36 4.49 -6.02
CA ARG A 367 11.26 4.24 -6.96
C ARG A 367 10.71 2.82 -6.82
N MET A 368 11.56 1.80 -6.84
CA MET A 368 11.13 0.40 -6.76
C MET A 368 10.43 0.02 -5.45
N ASN A 369 10.68 0.77 -4.37
CA ASN A 369 10.11 0.49 -3.06
C ASN A 369 8.99 1.48 -2.69
N GLU A 370 8.58 2.35 -3.60
CA GLU A 370 7.40 3.19 -3.44
C GLU A 370 6.12 2.32 -3.41
N PRO A 371 5.16 2.59 -2.50
CA PRO A 371 3.92 1.81 -2.43
C PRO A 371 3.16 1.74 -3.76
N GLU A 372 3.15 2.83 -4.53
CA GLU A 372 2.48 2.88 -5.84
C GLU A 372 3.12 1.90 -6.83
N GLU A 373 4.44 1.79 -6.86
CA GLU A 373 5.18 0.88 -7.74
C GLU A 373 5.01 -0.58 -7.31
N ILE A 374 5.06 -0.85 -6.00
CA ILE A 374 4.82 -2.18 -5.43
C ILE A 374 3.40 -2.66 -5.77
N ILE A 375 2.39 -1.80 -5.60
CA ILE A 375 1.00 -2.11 -5.94
C ILE A 375 0.86 -2.31 -7.46
N THR A 376 1.46 -1.44 -8.27
CA THR A 376 1.39 -1.52 -9.73
C THR A 376 2.02 -2.81 -10.27
N SER A 377 3.17 -3.23 -9.73
CA SER A 377 3.78 -4.53 -10.03
C SER A 377 2.81 -5.67 -9.70
N HIS A 378 2.21 -5.68 -8.50
CA HIS A 378 1.26 -6.72 -8.10
C HIS A 378 0.01 -6.79 -9.01
N GLN A 379 -0.52 -5.63 -9.41
CA GLN A 379 -1.65 -5.54 -10.33
C GLN A 379 -1.35 -6.18 -11.70
N GLY A 380 -0.08 -6.20 -12.13
CA GLY A 380 0.35 -6.94 -13.31
C GLY A 380 0.02 -8.42 -13.23
N TYR A 381 0.35 -9.07 -12.11
CA TYR A 381 0.03 -10.48 -11.86
C TYR A 381 -1.48 -10.73 -11.80
N LEU A 382 -2.26 -9.84 -11.17
CA LEU A 382 -3.71 -9.96 -11.14
C LEU A 382 -4.35 -9.72 -12.52
N ARG A 383 -3.70 -8.95 -13.40
CA ARG A 383 -4.12 -8.82 -14.80
C ARG A 383 -3.90 -10.12 -15.55
N THR A 384 -2.73 -10.74 -15.40
CA THR A 384 -2.40 -12.06 -15.97
C THR A 384 -3.36 -13.14 -15.47
N ALA A 385 -3.78 -13.10 -14.20
CA ALA A 385 -4.74 -14.04 -13.62
C ALA A 385 -6.09 -14.10 -14.38
N ARG A 386 -6.43 -13.05 -15.14
CA ARG A 386 -7.68 -12.97 -15.92
C ARG A 386 -7.64 -13.74 -17.23
N ILE A 387 -6.47 -14.26 -17.64
CA ILE A 387 -6.32 -15.05 -18.86
C ILE A 387 -7.02 -16.40 -18.67
N GLY A 388 -7.98 -16.67 -19.55
CA GLY A 388 -8.83 -17.85 -19.49
C GLY A 388 -10.11 -17.71 -20.29
N LEU A 389 -10.81 -18.83 -20.49
CA LEU A 389 -12.08 -18.90 -21.19
C LEU A 389 -12.98 -19.94 -20.53
N LYS A 390 -14.20 -19.54 -20.13
CA LYS A 390 -15.16 -20.40 -19.45
C LYS A 390 -14.55 -21.06 -18.21
N ASP A 391 -14.31 -22.38 -18.26
CA ASP A 391 -13.77 -23.23 -17.21
C ASP A 391 -12.25 -23.44 -17.30
N GLN A 392 -11.58 -22.81 -18.28
CA GLN A 392 -10.12 -22.82 -18.43
C GLN A 392 -9.54 -21.55 -17.80
N TYR A 393 -8.67 -21.70 -16.80
CA TYR A 393 -8.11 -20.60 -16.01
C TYR A 393 -6.57 -20.61 -15.92
N PRO A 394 -5.83 -20.71 -17.04
CA PRO A 394 -4.38 -20.85 -16.99
C PRO A 394 -3.67 -19.70 -16.28
N GLY A 395 -4.16 -18.46 -16.45
CA GLY A 395 -3.64 -17.30 -15.73
C GLY A 395 -3.82 -17.43 -14.22
N ALA A 396 -5.03 -17.72 -13.76
CA ALA A 396 -5.32 -17.86 -12.33
C ALA A 396 -4.61 -19.08 -11.73
N ASN A 397 -4.51 -20.19 -12.47
CA ASN A 397 -3.79 -21.39 -12.03
C ASN A 397 -2.31 -21.09 -11.79
N TRP A 398 -1.65 -20.38 -12.72
CA TRP A 398 -0.26 -19.97 -12.53
C TRP A 398 -0.12 -19.02 -11.33
N VAL A 399 -0.95 -17.98 -11.25
CA VAL A 399 -0.86 -16.98 -10.16
C VAL A 399 -1.11 -17.62 -8.80
N ALA A 400 -2.09 -18.52 -8.67
CA ALA A 400 -2.40 -19.17 -7.40
C ALA A 400 -1.37 -20.26 -7.02
N HIS A 401 -1.11 -21.21 -7.92
CA HIS A 401 -0.35 -22.42 -7.61
C HIS A 401 1.16 -22.24 -7.75
N TRP A 402 1.61 -21.26 -8.52
CA TRP A 402 3.02 -20.90 -8.61
C TRP A 402 3.33 -19.64 -7.82
N TRP A 403 2.76 -18.50 -8.20
CA TRP A 403 3.22 -17.20 -7.69
C TRP A 403 2.88 -16.97 -6.21
N TYR A 404 1.60 -17.09 -5.84
CA TYR A 404 1.15 -16.94 -4.44
C TYR A 404 1.76 -18.03 -3.55
N ALA A 405 1.71 -19.29 -3.98
CA ALA A 405 2.29 -20.41 -3.24
C ALA A 405 3.81 -20.23 -2.99
N HIS A 406 4.54 -19.72 -3.97
CA HIS A 406 5.97 -19.45 -3.84
C HIS A 406 6.24 -18.33 -2.83
N ASN A 407 5.54 -17.20 -2.93
CA ASN A 407 5.70 -16.08 -2.00
C ASN A 407 5.27 -16.44 -0.57
N LEU A 408 4.22 -17.25 -0.41
CA LEU A 408 3.78 -17.72 0.91
C LEU A 408 4.86 -18.59 1.58
N LYS A 409 5.55 -19.43 0.80
CA LYS A 409 6.65 -20.22 1.35
C LYS A 409 7.88 -19.37 1.66
N ASN A 410 8.17 -18.34 0.87
CA ASN A 410 9.24 -17.38 1.19
C ASN A 410 8.95 -16.67 2.51
N PHE A 411 7.70 -16.25 2.72
CA PHE A 411 7.23 -15.75 4.02
C PHE A 411 7.47 -16.77 5.14
N VAL A 412 7.03 -18.04 4.99
CA VAL A 412 7.28 -19.09 5.99
C VAL A 412 8.78 -19.31 6.26
N ASN A 413 9.63 -19.21 5.25
CA ASN A 413 11.08 -19.33 5.44
C ASN A 413 11.67 -18.13 6.18
N LEU A 414 11.15 -16.93 5.93
CA LEU A 414 11.52 -15.72 6.67
C LEU A 414 11.10 -15.84 8.14
N THR A 415 9.91 -16.36 8.43
CA THR A 415 9.47 -16.52 9.82
C THR A 415 10.32 -17.53 10.59
N ARG A 416 10.81 -18.59 9.94
CA ARG A 416 11.70 -19.60 10.55
C ARG A 416 13.04 -19.05 11.05
N ILE A 417 13.50 -17.91 10.54
CA ILE A 417 14.74 -17.29 11.01
C ILE A 417 14.49 -16.22 12.08
N THR A 418 13.22 -15.96 12.43
CA THR A 418 12.86 -15.08 13.54
C THR A 418 12.99 -15.88 14.83
N GLU A 419 13.89 -15.47 15.71
CA GLU A 419 14.20 -16.18 16.96
C GLU A 419 13.89 -15.33 18.20
N SER A 420 13.86 -14.01 18.03
CA SER A 420 13.55 -13.05 19.08
C SER A 420 12.72 -11.90 18.54
N THR A 421 11.98 -11.26 19.43
CA THR A 421 11.25 -10.01 19.20
C THR A 421 12.18 -8.82 19.00
N ASP A 422 13.44 -8.94 19.44
CA ASP A 422 14.52 -7.98 19.16
C ASP A 422 15.07 -8.09 17.73
N ASP A 423 14.67 -9.12 16.97
CA ASP A 423 15.18 -9.30 15.62
C ASP A 423 14.77 -8.13 14.70
N ARG A 424 15.75 -7.61 13.97
CA ARG A 424 15.58 -6.63 12.88
C ARG A 424 16.06 -7.30 11.61
N ILE A 425 15.14 -7.86 10.84
CA ILE A 425 15.45 -8.68 9.66
C ILE A 425 15.35 -7.81 8.42
N LEU A 426 16.45 -7.68 7.68
CA LEU A 426 16.44 -7.13 6.32
C LEU A 426 16.29 -8.26 5.31
N LEU A 427 15.21 -8.26 4.54
CA LEU A 427 15.00 -9.15 3.39
C LEU A 427 15.34 -8.43 2.09
N ILE A 428 16.33 -8.94 1.35
CA ILE A 428 16.68 -8.45 0.00
C ILE A 428 16.09 -9.41 -1.05
N VAL A 429 15.12 -8.93 -1.83
CA VAL A 429 14.35 -9.75 -2.77
C VAL A 429 14.03 -8.99 -4.06
N GLY A 430 13.73 -9.71 -5.15
CA GLY A 430 13.20 -9.08 -6.36
C GLY A 430 11.94 -8.25 -6.08
N GLY A 431 11.83 -7.05 -6.65
CA GLY A 431 10.75 -6.09 -6.37
C GLY A 431 9.33 -6.67 -6.51
N ASP A 432 9.13 -7.58 -7.45
CA ASP A 432 7.81 -8.21 -7.69
C ASP A 432 7.30 -9.05 -6.51
N HIS A 433 8.19 -9.52 -5.62
CA HIS A 433 7.83 -10.33 -4.45
C HIS A 433 7.38 -9.49 -3.26
N VAL A 434 7.70 -8.18 -3.24
CA VAL A 434 7.55 -7.31 -2.07
C VAL A 434 6.10 -7.29 -1.61
N TYR A 435 5.15 -7.05 -2.52
CA TYR A 435 3.73 -6.90 -2.17
C TYR A 435 3.21 -8.10 -1.38
N LEU A 436 3.39 -9.32 -1.89
CA LEU A 436 2.82 -10.51 -1.26
C LEU A 436 3.49 -10.86 0.06
N ILE A 437 4.82 -10.77 0.13
CA ILE A 437 5.54 -11.07 1.38
C ILE A 437 5.18 -10.02 2.46
N GLN A 438 5.12 -8.75 2.07
CA GLN A 438 4.67 -7.66 2.96
C GLN A 438 3.25 -7.91 3.44
N GLN A 439 2.32 -8.23 2.53
CA GLN A 439 0.95 -8.54 2.88
C GLN A 439 0.87 -9.71 3.88
N PHE A 440 1.58 -10.81 3.65
CA PHE A 440 1.55 -11.95 4.57
C PHE A 440 2.12 -11.62 5.96
N LEU A 441 3.16 -10.78 6.04
CA LEU A 441 3.67 -10.31 7.33
C LEU A 441 2.64 -9.43 8.05
N GLN A 442 2.01 -8.49 7.34
CA GLN A 442 1.00 -7.59 7.92
C GLN A 442 -0.24 -8.35 8.36
N ASP A 443 -0.79 -9.20 7.49
CA ASP A 443 -1.98 -10.01 7.76
C ASP A 443 -1.74 -11.06 8.86
N SER A 444 -0.49 -11.47 9.11
CA SER A 444 -0.17 -12.37 10.22
C SER A 444 -0.34 -11.73 11.59
N GLY A 445 -0.17 -10.41 11.69
CA GLY A 445 -0.14 -9.68 12.95
C GLY A 445 1.09 -9.96 13.82
N ASP A 446 2.08 -10.76 13.38
CA ASP A 446 3.22 -11.18 14.21
C ASP A 446 4.46 -10.27 14.07
N TYR A 447 4.46 -9.36 13.10
CA TYR A 447 5.64 -8.59 12.69
C TYR A 447 5.34 -7.10 12.54
N ILE A 448 6.32 -6.27 12.85
CA ILE A 448 6.33 -4.87 12.45
C ILE A 448 7.04 -4.78 11.09
N VAL A 449 6.30 -4.42 10.04
CA VAL A 449 6.89 -4.21 8.71
C VAL A 449 7.34 -2.76 8.57
N GLU A 450 8.64 -2.55 8.33
CA GLU A 450 9.26 -1.23 8.22
C GLU A 450 9.65 -0.96 6.75
N SER A 451 9.25 0.21 6.24
CA SER A 451 9.58 0.64 4.87
C SER A 451 11.08 0.96 4.75
N PRO A 452 11.73 0.64 3.62
CA PRO A 452 13.10 1.08 3.36
C PRO A 452 13.20 2.58 3.03
N LEU A 453 12.13 3.23 2.56
CA LEU A 453 12.15 4.61 2.05
C LEU A 453 12.71 5.66 3.03
N PRO A 454 12.38 5.65 4.34
CA PRO A 454 12.95 6.61 5.29
C PRO A 454 14.48 6.55 5.38
N TYR A 455 15.08 5.38 5.09
CA TYR A 455 16.52 5.17 5.12
C TYR A 455 17.18 5.56 3.78
N LEU A 456 16.47 5.34 2.67
CA LEU A 456 16.94 5.67 1.33
C LEU A 456 16.89 7.18 1.05
N ASN A 457 15.87 7.89 1.56
CA ASN A 457 15.66 9.33 1.39
C ASN A 457 16.46 10.21 2.37
N ALA A 458 17.44 9.65 3.10
CA ALA A 458 18.11 10.33 4.22
C ALA A 458 18.80 11.67 3.88
N ASN A 459 18.97 12.02 2.60
CA ASN A 459 19.50 13.32 2.17
C ASN A 459 18.45 14.46 2.19
N GLU A 460 17.15 14.18 2.35
CA GLU A 460 16.14 15.24 2.52
C GLU A 460 15.95 15.66 4.00
N ALA A 461 16.41 14.83 4.95
CA ALA A 461 16.25 15.09 6.39
C ALA A 461 17.29 16.07 6.99
N GLU A 462 18.33 16.44 6.23
CA GLU A 462 19.37 17.39 6.64
C GLU A 462 19.37 18.69 5.81
N THR A 463 18.19 19.24 5.52
CA THR A 463 18.11 20.64 5.06
C THR A 463 17.42 21.48 6.14
N PRO A 464 18.16 22.33 6.88
CA PRO A 464 17.63 23.15 7.98
C PRO A 464 16.50 24.10 7.59
#